data_AF-A0A2V9LH00-F1
#
_entry.id   AF-A0A2V9LH00-F1
#
_cell.length_a   1.000
_cell.length_b   1.000
_cell.length_c   1.000
_cell.angle_alpha   90.00
_cell.angle_beta   90.00
_cell.angle_gamma   90.00
#
_symmetry.space_group_name_H-M   'P 1'
#
loop_
_entity.id
_entity.type
_entity.pdbx_description
1 polymer ?
#
loop_
_entity_poly.entity_id
_entity_poly.type
_entity_poly.pdbx_seq_one_letter_code
_entity_poly.pdbx_strand_id
1 'polypeptide(L)'
;MGIALYTPDAFPISDANPRFLHGHPLDLLLVALQNELGVGQDPALPPVLITTATNKTGSQMGLSFAPNPAWKLYKIGDDSTLINPNQYLDVQSILLLRDTEFSGYWFEIKLTNPARAKQWLEDQLLKPLGLFFVTRADGRLSLKSMKAPAVPVGVDLTTYGTKPWWKPWPAAAGLPIAAQVPTPVLPLNEKNILGLPSVTRLDLTNAVTARMDQDDSLAQTSARSYGTDMTFINENSLGAYRTFAQHTVESYGLKTERGGFLIAELLARRIFERHAFRAPVYQVKAQLATVIVEVSDYVWLTHSKIPDLVSGTVGVTSVLCEVLDRQPDYANATMEFKLLDTRPIEIGQPYQVAPAAGAIPAFGSATAGQKAQYMYIADSSGLNADGTPGNPIF
;
A
#
# COMPACT_ATOMS: atom_id res chain seq x y z
N MET A 1 12.52 -16.74 17.03
CA MET A 1 11.81 -16.49 15.76
C MET A 1 11.09 -17.76 15.41
N GLY A 2 9.79 -17.85 15.70
CA GLY A 2 8.98 -18.98 15.26
C GLY A 2 8.87 -18.91 13.74
N ILE A 3 9.29 -19.96 13.06
CA ILE A 3 9.02 -20.14 11.62
C ILE A 3 7.50 -20.08 11.48
N ALA A 4 6.99 -19.13 10.68
CA ALA A 4 5.60 -19.17 10.23
C ALA A 4 5.47 -20.39 9.31
N LEU A 5 5.19 -21.55 9.92
CA LEU A 5 4.75 -22.70 9.17
C LEU A 5 3.43 -22.26 8.54
N TYR A 6 3.40 -22.16 7.22
CA TYR A 6 2.20 -22.53 6.50
C TYR A 6 1.94 -23.99 6.90
N THR A 7 1.23 -24.21 8.01
CA THR A 7 0.81 -25.54 8.42
C THR A 7 -0.27 -25.95 7.44
N PRO A 8 -0.04 -26.98 6.61
CA PRO A 8 -1.07 -27.54 5.75
C PRO A 8 -2.18 -28.24 6.56
N ASP A 9 -2.17 -28.15 7.88
CA ASP A 9 -3.02 -28.90 8.82
C ASP A 9 -4.50 -28.47 8.82
N ALA A 10 -4.96 -27.69 7.84
CA ALA A 10 -6.31 -27.13 7.80
C ALA A 10 -7.00 -27.36 6.44
N PHE A 11 -7.62 -28.53 6.29
CA PHE A 11 -8.60 -28.79 5.23
C PHE A 11 -9.90 -29.36 5.81
N PRO A 12 -10.62 -28.61 6.66
CA PRO A 12 -11.87 -27.99 6.21
C PRO A 12 -11.88 -26.47 6.47
N ILE A 13 -12.81 -25.75 5.84
CA ILE A 13 -13.00 -24.28 5.91
C ILE A 13 -14.44 -24.00 6.32
N SER A 14 -14.78 -24.38 7.55
CA SER A 14 -16.12 -24.18 8.12
C SER A 14 -16.01 -23.49 9.48
N ASP A 15 -17.12 -22.99 10.03
CA ASP A 15 -17.10 -22.41 11.38
C ASP A 15 -16.62 -23.41 12.45
N ALA A 16 -16.84 -24.71 12.24
CA ALA A 16 -16.38 -25.77 13.13
C ALA A 16 -14.90 -26.14 12.94
N ASN A 17 -14.33 -25.85 11.77
CA ASN A 17 -12.92 -26.07 11.46
C ASN A 17 -12.42 -24.88 10.63
N PRO A 18 -12.14 -23.73 11.25
CA PRO A 18 -11.63 -22.57 10.54
C PRO A 18 -10.16 -22.76 10.20
N ARG A 19 -9.73 -22.14 9.10
CA ARG A 19 -8.32 -22.04 8.73
C ARG A 19 -7.76 -20.69 9.14
N PHE A 20 -6.68 -20.69 9.92
CA PHE A 20 -6.00 -19.46 10.31
C PHE A 20 -4.79 -19.22 9.41
N LEU A 21 -4.69 -18.00 8.89
CA LEU A 21 -3.58 -17.51 8.09
C LEU A 21 -2.90 -16.40 8.88
N HIS A 22 -1.61 -16.57 9.16
CA HIS A 22 -0.82 -15.55 9.83
C HIS A 22 0.51 -15.39 9.11
N GLY A 23 1.01 -14.16 9.04
CA GLY A 23 2.29 -13.86 8.43
C GLY A 23 2.34 -12.49 7.79
N HIS A 24 3.44 -12.24 7.09
CA HIS A 24 3.57 -11.02 6.31
C HIS A 24 2.52 -10.99 5.19
N PRO A 25 1.76 -9.89 5.00
CA PRO A 25 0.65 -9.83 4.06
C PRO A 25 1.06 -10.12 2.60
N LEU A 26 2.25 -9.70 2.17
CA LEU A 26 2.76 -10.01 0.83
C LEU A 26 3.23 -11.46 0.67
N ASP A 27 3.64 -12.14 1.74
CA ASP A 27 3.91 -13.57 1.68
C ASP A 27 2.59 -14.35 1.61
N LEU A 28 1.56 -13.93 2.35
CA LEU A 28 0.22 -14.49 2.25
C LEU A 28 -0.37 -14.30 0.84
N LEU A 29 -0.13 -13.15 0.20
CA LEU A 29 -0.47 -12.90 -1.20
C LEU A 29 0.23 -13.89 -2.13
N LEU A 30 1.55 -14.07 -2.00
CA LEU A 30 2.33 -15.00 -2.83
C LEU A 30 1.89 -16.45 -2.64
N VAL A 31 1.61 -16.86 -1.40
CA VAL A 31 1.03 -18.17 -1.08
C VAL A 31 -0.32 -18.34 -1.77
N ALA A 32 -1.22 -17.36 -1.68
CA ALA A 32 -2.52 -17.44 -2.32
C ALA A 32 -2.41 -17.51 -3.85
N LEU A 33 -1.49 -16.77 -4.46
CA LEU A 33 -1.28 -16.80 -5.91
C LEU A 33 -0.65 -18.12 -6.37
N GLN A 34 0.46 -18.56 -5.76
CA GLN A 34 1.21 -19.74 -6.22
C GLN A 34 0.60 -21.06 -5.72
N ASN A 35 0.27 -21.15 -4.43
CA ASN A 35 -0.14 -22.41 -3.80
C ASN A 35 -1.63 -22.67 -4.03
N GLU A 36 -2.49 -21.65 -3.96
CA GLU A 36 -3.94 -21.85 -4.06
C GLU A 36 -4.46 -21.64 -5.49
N LEU A 37 -4.01 -20.58 -6.18
CA LEU A 37 -4.46 -20.24 -7.53
C LEU A 37 -3.61 -20.85 -8.66
N GLY A 38 -2.45 -21.43 -8.33
CA GLY A 38 -1.57 -22.07 -9.31
C GLY A 38 -0.87 -21.10 -10.26
N VAL A 39 -0.73 -19.82 -9.89
CA VAL A 39 -0.10 -18.80 -10.74
C VAL A 39 1.37 -19.15 -11.00
N GLY A 40 1.68 -19.46 -12.26
CA GLY A 40 3.03 -19.84 -12.69
C GLY A 40 3.33 -21.34 -12.58
N GLN A 41 2.39 -22.16 -12.08
CA GLN A 41 2.49 -23.62 -12.19
C GLN A 41 2.39 -24.05 -13.65
N ASP A 42 2.85 -25.26 -13.96
CA ASP A 42 2.62 -25.88 -15.26
C ASP A 42 1.11 -26.12 -15.46
N PRO A 43 0.48 -25.54 -16.49
CA PRO A 43 -0.96 -25.70 -16.75
C PRO A 43 -1.41 -27.14 -17.00
N ALA A 44 -0.49 -28.05 -17.34
CA ALA A 44 -0.78 -29.47 -17.54
C ALA A 44 -0.94 -30.25 -16.23
N LEU A 45 -0.57 -29.66 -15.08
CA LEU A 45 -0.65 -30.34 -13.79
C LEU A 45 -2.11 -30.39 -13.27
N PRO A 46 -2.50 -31.49 -12.60
CA PRO A 46 -3.80 -31.57 -11.94
C PRO A 46 -3.93 -30.51 -10.83
N PRO A 47 -5.16 -30.19 -10.37
CA PRO A 47 -5.41 -29.12 -9.41
C PRO A 47 -4.64 -29.29 -8.10
N VAL A 48 -4.50 -28.19 -7.34
CA VAL A 48 -3.73 -28.10 -6.09
C VAL A 48 -4.03 -29.22 -5.10
N LEU A 49 -5.29 -29.67 -5.02
CA LEU A 49 -5.70 -30.76 -4.14
C LEU A 49 -5.96 -32.02 -4.94
N ILE A 50 -5.29 -33.09 -4.53
CA ILE A 50 -5.56 -34.44 -4.99
C ILE A 50 -6.23 -35.24 -3.88
N THR A 51 -7.14 -36.13 -4.26
CA THR A 51 -7.70 -37.11 -3.35
C THR A 51 -6.69 -38.24 -3.17
N THR A 52 -6.16 -38.37 -1.97
CA THR A 52 -5.31 -39.50 -1.58
C THR A 52 -6.13 -40.49 -0.78
N ALA A 53 -5.97 -41.78 -1.07
CA ALA A 53 -6.50 -42.83 -0.23
C ALA A 53 -5.72 -42.82 1.10
N THR A 54 -6.42 -42.66 2.22
CA THR A 54 -5.81 -42.72 3.56
C THR A 54 -6.41 -43.87 4.34
N ASN A 55 -5.55 -44.73 4.87
CA ASN A 55 -5.95 -45.75 5.83
C ASN A 55 -6.41 -45.06 7.11
N LYS A 56 -7.73 -44.98 7.32
CA LYS A 56 -8.26 -44.76 8.66
C LYS A 56 -8.16 -46.09 9.39
N THR A 57 -7.67 -46.06 10.63
CA THR A 57 -7.47 -47.24 11.48
C THR A 57 -8.73 -48.14 11.46
N GLY A 58 -8.55 -49.39 11.04
CA GLY A 58 -9.62 -50.40 10.95
C GLY A 58 -10.42 -50.35 9.65
N SER A 59 -10.01 -51.10 8.63
CA SER A 59 -10.75 -51.51 7.41
C SER A 59 -11.63 -50.46 6.69
N GLN A 60 -11.41 -49.16 6.90
CA GLN A 60 -12.15 -48.07 6.26
C GLN A 60 -11.19 -47.23 5.41
N MET A 61 -11.36 -47.29 4.10
CA MET A 61 -10.67 -46.41 3.15
C MET A 61 -11.35 -45.03 3.21
N GLY A 62 -10.64 -44.03 3.72
CA GLY A 62 -11.07 -42.64 3.67
C GLY A 62 -10.45 -41.92 2.47
N LEU A 63 -11.18 -40.95 1.90
CA LEU A 63 -10.57 -39.94 1.05
C LEU A 63 -9.98 -38.85 1.96
N SER A 64 -8.70 -38.55 1.78
CA SER A 64 -8.05 -37.37 2.35
C SER A 64 -7.61 -36.45 1.22
N PHE A 65 -7.52 -35.15 1.50
CA PHE A 65 -7.00 -34.17 0.55
C PHE A 65 -5.55 -33.89 0.89
N ALA A 66 -4.68 -34.03 -0.10
CA ALA A 66 -3.27 -33.68 0.02
C ALA A 66 -2.88 -32.66 -1.06
N PRO A 67 -1.94 -31.75 -0.77
CA PRO A 67 -1.32 -30.93 -1.79
C PRO A 67 -0.72 -31.79 -2.90
N ASN A 68 -0.91 -31.39 -4.15
CA ASN A 68 -0.34 -32.07 -5.29
C ASN A 68 1.21 -32.06 -5.19
N PRO A 69 1.88 -33.22 -5.09
CA PRO A 69 3.33 -33.27 -4.91
C PRO A 69 4.10 -32.76 -6.14
N ALA A 70 3.45 -32.65 -7.30
CA ALA A 70 4.05 -32.08 -8.51
C ALA A 70 4.02 -30.54 -8.53
N TRP A 71 3.20 -29.90 -7.69
CA TRP A 71 3.16 -28.44 -7.58
C TRP A 71 4.34 -27.93 -6.78
N LYS A 72 4.93 -26.83 -7.24
CA LYS A 72 5.92 -26.11 -6.44
C LYS A 72 5.20 -25.23 -5.42
N LEU A 73 5.35 -25.54 -4.14
CA LEU A 73 4.71 -24.79 -3.06
C LEU A 73 5.69 -23.76 -2.47
N TYR A 74 5.25 -22.51 -2.40
CA TYR A 74 5.96 -21.46 -1.69
C TYR A 74 5.85 -21.69 -0.18
N LYS A 75 7.00 -21.69 0.49
CA LYS A 75 7.14 -21.71 1.94
C LYS A 75 7.53 -20.31 2.41
N ILE A 76 6.70 -19.72 3.27
CA ILE A 76 6.94 -18.38 3.83
C ILE A 76 8.32 -18.34 4.50
N GLY A 77 9.12 -17.34 4.13
CA GLY A 77 10.49 -17.17 4.62
C GLY A 77 11.56 -17.96 3.87
N ASP A 78 11.19 -18.75 2.86
CA ASP A 78 12.11 -19.43 1.95
C ASP A 78 11.81 -19.06 0.49
N ASP A 79 12.37 -17.94 0.06
CA ASP A 79 12.19 -17.39 -1.29
C ASP A 79 12.67 -18.32 -2.40
N SER A 80 13.51 -19.33 -2.09
CA SER A 80 13.97 -20.32 -3.08
C SER A 80 12.84 -21.23 -3.57
N THR A 81 11.74 -21.30 -2.82
CA THR A 81 10.54 -22.08 -3.16
C THR A 81 9.53 -21.31 -4.02
N LEU A 82 9.75 -20.01 -4.26
CA LEU A 82 8.96 -19.21 -5.19
C LEU A 82 9.27 -19.61 -6.63
N ILE A 83 8.23 -19.64 -7.47
CA ILE A 83 8.40 -19.76 -8.91
C ILE A 83 8.91 -18.42 -9.43
N ASN A 84 10.22 -18.32 -9.67
CA ASN A 84 10.88 -17.13 -10.18
C ASN A 84 11.99 -17.53 -11.20
N PRO A 85 11.96 -17.08 -12.47
CA PRO A 85 10.99 -16.15 -13.06
C PRO A 85 9.58 -16.76 -13.19
N ASN A 86 8.57 -15.95 -12.89
CA ASN A 86 7.17 -16.29 -13.16
C ASN A 86 6.73 -15.60 -14.46
N GLN A 87 6.05 -16.35 -15.33
CA GLN A 87 5.55 -15.85 -16.62
C GLN A 87 4.37 -14.87 -16.48
N TYR A 88 3.62 -14.93 -15.38
CA TYR A 88 2.43 -14.12 -15.15
C TYR A 88 2.59 -13.08 -14.05
N LEU A 89 3.58 -13.24 -13.17
CA LEU A 89 3.75 -12.43 -11.97
C LEU A 89 5.16 -11.81 -11.91
N ASP A 90 5.23 -10.54 -11.57
CA ASP A 90 6.48 -9.86 -11.25
C ASP A 90 6.81 -10.06 -9.76
N VAL A 91 7.37 -11.23 -9.46
CA VAL A 91 7.73 -11.64 -8.09
C VAL A 91 8.74 -10.67 -7.48
N GLN A 92 9.69 -10.16 -8.28
CA GLN A 92 10.76 -9.30 -7.78
C GLN A 92 10.22 -7.99 -7.19
N SER A 93 9.29 -7.32 -7.88
CA SER A 93 8.70 -6.07 -7.34
C SER A 93 7.87 -6.32 -6.08
N ILE A 94 7.21 -7.48 -5.96
CA ILE A 94 6.46 -7.86 -4.75
C ILE A 94 7.41 -8.07 -3.57
N LEU A 95 8.54 -8.77 -3.78
CA LEU A 95 9.56 -8.97 -2.75
C LEU A 95 10.20 -7.66 -2.32
N LEU A 96 10.45 -6.73 -3.26
CA LEU A 96 10.94 -5.40 -2.92
C LEU A 96 9.98 -4.64 -2.01
N LEU A 97 8.67 -4.67 -2.28
CA LEU A 97 7.68 -4.05 -1.39
C LEU A 97 7.64 -4.72 -0.01
N ARG A 98 7.76 -6.06 0.04
CA ARG A 98 7.81 -6.84 1.29
C ARG A 98 9.00 -6.44 2.16
N ASP A 99 10.18 -6.38 1.55
CA ASP A 99 11.43 -6.21 2.28
C ASP A 99 11.75 -4.75 2.60
N THR A 100 11.05 -3.81 1.97
CA THR A 100 11.25 -2.36 2.17
C THR A 100 10.05 -1.72 2.86
N GLU A 101 9.06 -1.27 2.10
CA GLU A 101 7.96 -0.42 2.56
C GLU A 101 7.09 -1.08 3.63
N PHE A 102 6.84 -2.39 3.50
CA PHE A 102 5.97 -3.15 4.40
C PHE A 102 6.75 -4.07 5.34
N SER A 103 8.06 -3.87 5.45
CA SER A 103 8.90 -4.69 6.31
C SER A 103 8.40 -4.66 7.77
N GLY A 104 8.25 -5.84 8.37
CA GLY A 104 7.75 -5.99 9.74
C GLY A 104 6.23 -6.02 9.89
N TYR A 105 5.46 -5.92 8.80
CA TYR A 105 4.00 -6.02 8.87
C TYR A 105 3.57 -7.46 9.13
N TRP A 106 2.51 -7.63 9.93
CA TRP A 106 2.01 -8.94 10.31
C TRP A 106 0.48 -8.97 10.35
N PHE A 107 -0.12 -9.82 9.54
CA PHE A 107 -1.57 -9.99 9.46
C PHE A 107 -1.99 -11.33 10.05
N GLU A 108 -3.21 -11.38 10.57
CA GLU A 108 -3.84 -12.60 11.07
C GLU A 108 -5.30 -12.66 10.61
N ILE A 109 -5.64 -13.68 9.83
CA ILE A 109 -6.93 -13.82 9.17
C ILE A 109 -7.49 -15.22 9.46
N LYS A 110 -8.78 -15.27 9.80
CA LYS A 110 -9.52 -16.52 9.96
C LYS A 110 -10.43 -16.72 8.74
N LEU A 111 -10.34 -17.91 8.14
CA LEU A 111 -11.18 -18.34 7.02
C LEU A 111 -12.16 -19.40 7.51
N THR A 112 -13.46 -19.08 7.48
CA THR A 112 -14.55 -20.00 7.85
C THR A 112 -15.34 -20.51 6.66
N ASN A 113 -15.09 -20.00 5.45
CA ASN A 113 -15.78 -20.38 4.22
C ASN A 113 -14.88 -20.13 3.00
N PRO A 114 -15.13 -20.79 1.84
CA PRO A 114 -14.42 -20.48 0.62
C PRO A 114 -14.67 -19.03 0.19
N ALA A 115 -13.59 -18.30 -0.07
CA ALA A 115 -13.65 -16.91 -0.51
C ALA A 115 -13.34 -16.77 -2.01
N ARG A 116 -13.94 -15.78 -2.66
CA ARG A 116 -13.54 -15.39 -4.02
C ARG A 116 -12.15 -14.77 -3.96
N ALA A 117 -11.14 -15.47 -4.47
CA ALA A 117 -9.74 -15.13 -4.26
C ALA A 117 -9.39 -13.68 -4.63
N LYS A 118 -9.84 -13.17 -5.79
CA LYS A 118 -9.59 -11.77 -6.17
C LYS A 118 -10.10 -10.79 -5.11
N GLN A 119 -11.38 -10.90 -4.76
CA GLN A 119 -12.01 -10.01 -3.79
C GLN A 119 -11.35 -10.16 -2.41
N TRP A 120 -11.00 -11.39 -2.02
CA TRP A 120 -10.33 -11.65 -0.75
C TRP A 120 -8.94 -11.01 -0.69
N LEU A 121 -8.12 -11.17 -1.74
CA LEU A 121 -6.80 -10.54 -1.82
C LEU A 121 -6.91 -9.01 -1.75
N GLU A 122 -7.81 -8.43 -2.54
CA GLU A 122 -8.02 -6.98 -2.56
C GLU A 122 -8.50 -6.45 -1.21
N ASP A 123 -9.53 -7.06 -0.62
CA ASP A 123 -10.13 -6.58 0.64
C ASP A 123 -9.21 -6.82 1.84
N GLN A 124 -8.65 -8.02 1.96
CA GLN A 124 -7.97 -8.42 3.19
C GLN A 124 -6.50 -8.03 3.22
N LEU A 125 -5.83 -8.00 2.07
CA LEU A 125 -4.38 -7.77 1.99
C LEU A 125 -4.04 -6.44 1.31
N LEU A 126 -4.63 -6.14 0.15
CA LEU A 126 -4.15 -5.02 -0.66
C LEU A 126 -4.68 -3.65 -0.22
N LYS A 127 -6.00 -3.50 -0.06
CA LYS A 127 -6.63 -2.23 0.34
C LYS A 127 -6.10 -1.70 1.69
N PRO A 128 -5.91 -2.53 2.74
CA PRO A 128 -5.32 -2.09 4.02
C PRO A 128 -3.92 -1.51 3.90
N LEU A 129 -3.18 -1.92 2.87
CA LEU A 129 -1.81 -1.47 2.62
C LEU A 129 -1.74 -0.36 1.57
N GLY A 130 -2.89 0.01 0.97
CA GLY A 130 -2.94 0.93 -0.16
C GLY A 130 -2.27 0.36 -1.41
N LEU A 131 -2.29 -0.96 -1.58
CA LEU A 131 -1.69 -1.67 -2.70
C LEU A 131 -2.73 -1.96 -3.78
N PHE A 132 -2.29 -2.04 -5.03
CA PHE A 132 -3.12 -2.44 -6.14
C PHE A 132 -2.32 -3.14 -7.24
N PHE A 133 -3.02 -3.98 -8.00
CA PHE A 133 -2.44 -4.69 -9.13
C PHE A 133 -2.28 -3.77 -10.35
N VAL A 134 -1.17 -3.93 -11.05
CA VAL A 134 -0.88 -3.25 -12.32
C VAL A 134 -0.40 -4.26 -13.34
N THR A 135 -0.97 -4.21 -14.55
CA THR A 135 -0.45 -4.97 -15.68
C THR A 135 0.68 -4.18 -16.32
N ARG A 136 1.89 -4.73 -16.25
CA ARG A 136 3.10 -4.16 -16.85
C ARG A 136 3.04 -4.21 -18.38
N ALA A 137 3.92 -3.46 -19.04
CA ALA A 137 4.01 -3.46 -20.50
C ALA A 137 4.37 -4.83 -21.10
N ASP A 138 4.99 -5.72 -20.32
CA ASP A 138 5.33 -7.10 -20.71
C ASP A 138 4.20 -8.11 -20.48
N GLY A 139 3.03 -7.66 -19.99
CA GLY A 139 1.87 -8.51 -19.71
C GLY A 139 1.90 -9.19 -18.34
N ARG A 140 2.96 -9.02 -17.54
CA ARG A 140 3.00 -9.55 -16.17
C ARG A 140 2.20 -8.68 -15.22
N LEU A 141 1.58 -9.33 -14.23
CA LEU A 141 0.94 -8.68 -13.10
C LEU A 141 2.01 -8.27 -12.11
N SER A 142 2.01 -7.01 -11.68
CA SER A 142 2.87 -6.49 -10.64
C SER A 142 2.02 -5.79 -9.58
N LEU A 143 2.64 -5.48 -8.46
CA LEU A 143 2.01 -4.77 -7.36
C LEU A 143 2.66 -3.41 -7.20
N LYS A 144 1.85 -2.37 -7.07
CA LYS A 144 2.33 -1.02 -6.76
C LYS A 144 1.63 -0.50 -5.51
N SER A 145 2.37 0.24 -4.71
CA SER A 145 1.84 0.99 -3.58
C SER A 145 1.30 2.33 -4.04
N MET A 146 0.23 2.77 -3.38
CA MET A 146 -0.19 4.15 -3.45
C MET A 146 0.92 5.01 -2.82
N LYS A 147 1.65 5.71 -3.68
CA LYS A 147 2.82 6.47 -3.29
C LYS A 147 2.40 7.67 -2.46
N ALA A 148 3.20 7.95 -1.43
CA ALA A 148 3.26 9.29 -0.89
C ALA A 148 3.75 10.23 -2.01
N PRO A 149 3.21 11.46 -2.10
CA PRO A 149 3.65 12.42 -3.09
C PRO A 149 5.11 12.76 -2.84
N ALA A 150 5.88 12.87 -3.92
CA ALA A 150 7.31 13.06 -3.85
C ALA A 150 7.67 14.50 -4.19
N VAL A 151 8.65 15.09 -3.49
CA VAL A 151 9.06 16.47 -3.74
C VAL A 151 9.87 16.46 -5.04
N PRO A 152 9.52 17.27 -6.05
CA PRO A 152 10.32 17.37 -7.25
C PRO A 152 11.72 17.91 -6.94
N VAL A 153 12.73 17.46 -7.69
CA VAL A 153 14.12 17.96 -7.56
C VAL A 153 14.17 19.47 -7.76
N GLY A 154 14.84 20.17 -6.86
CA GLY A 154 15.13 21.60 -7.02
C GLY A 154 13.99 22.54 -6.66
N VAL A 155 12.93 22.04 -6.00
CA VAL A 155 11.86 22.91 -5.48
C VAL A 155 12.17 23.28 -4.03
N ASP A 156 12.14 24.58 -3.74
CA ASP A 156 12.29 25.08 -2.38
C ASP A 156 11.09 24.68 -1.51
N LEU A 157 11.35 23.94 -0.44
CA LEU A 157 10.35 23.46 0.51
C LEU A 157 9.67 24.60 1.27
N THR A 158 10.21 25.83 1.25
CA THR A 158 9.59 27.01 1.86
C THR A 158 8.24 27.38 1.24
N THR A 159 7.96 26.92 0.02
CA THR A 159 6.71 27.22 -0.72
C THR A 159 5.62 26.18 -0.49
N TYR A 160 5.96 24.99 0.05
CA TYR A 160 4.99 23.95 0.39
C TYR A 160 4.37 24.22 1.78
N GLY A 161 3.11 24.63 1.77
CA GLY A 161 2.17 24.76 2.90
C GLY A 161 2.72 24.68 4.34
N THR A 162 2.81 25.83 5.02
CA THR A 162 3.16 25.91 6.46
C THR A 162 1.98 25.74 7.42
N LYS A 163 0.88 25.07 7.05
CA LYS A 163 -0.27 24.87 7.97
C LYS A 163 -1.01 23.56 7.67
N PRO A 164 -0.87 22.58 8.59
CA PRO A 164 -2.00 22.35 9.48
C PRO A 164 -1.67 22.01 10.96
N TRP A 165 -2.71 22.05 11.82
CA TRP A 165 -2.69 21.85 13.28
C TRP A 165 -2.54 20.38 13.73
N TRP A 166 -2.27 19.45 12.80
CA TRP A 166 -1.58 18.20 13.10
C TRP A 166 -0.11 18.37 12.65
N LYS A 167 0.79 18.56 13.61
CA LYS A 167 2.23 18.64 13.32
C LYS A 167 2.80 17.22 13.33
N PRO A 168 3.53 16.76 12.29
CA PRO A 168 4.71 15.97 12.57
C PRO A 168 5.66 16.94 13.30
N TRP A 169 5.74 16.81 14.61
CA TRP A 169 6.67 17.58 15.42
C TRP A 169 8.11 17.18 15.04
N PRO A 170 9.05 18.11 14.75
CA PRO A 170 8.91 19.46 14.24
C PRO A 170 9.37 19.58 12.76
N ALA A 171 8.68 20.43 12.01
CA ALA A 171 9.27 21.18 10.91
C ALA A 171 10.36 22.10 11.51
N ALA A 172 11.61 21.66 11.48
CA ALA A 172 12.78 22.49 11.76
C ALA A 172 13.69 22.49 10.52
N ALA A 173 14.14 23.69 10.17
CA ALA A 173 15.05 23.97 9.08
C ALA A 173 16.23 22.97 9.03
N GLY A 174 16.48 22.40 7.84
CA GLY A 174 17.71 21.68 7.55
C GLY A 174 17.73 20.19 7.93
N LEU A 175 16.69 19.43 7.62
CA LEU A 175 16.77 17.96 7.68
C LEU A 175 17.64 17.41 6.52
N PRO A 176 18.62 16.53 6.80
CA PRO A 176 19.50 15.94 5.79
C PRO A 176 18.86 14.68 5.19
N ILE A 177 17.73 14.81 4.51
CA ILE A 177 17.19 13.72 3.70
C ILE A 177 16.81 14.32 2.36
N ALA A 178 17.45 13.84 1.30
CA ALA A 178 16.96 14.08 -0.05
C ALA A 178 15.54 13.53 -0.09
N ALA A 179 14.53 14.40 -0.27
CA ALA A 179 13.21 13.96 -0.67
C ALA A 179 13.39 12.85 -1.71
N GLN A 180 12.69 11.72 -1.58
CA GLN A 180 12.82 10.66 -2.58
C GLN A 180 12.49 11.27 -3.93
N VAL A 181 13.54 11.52 -4.70
CA VAL A 181 13.46 12.19 -5.97
C VAL A 181 12.79 11.19 -6.90
N PRO A 182 11.54 11.42 -7.31
CA PRO A 182 10.92 10.55 -8.27
C PRO A 182 11.70 10.76 -9.58
N THR A 183 12.20 9.68 -10.17
CA THR A 183 12.82 9.73 -11.49
C THR A 183 11.71 9.61 -12.52
N PRO A 184 11.35 10.68 -13.25
CA PRO A 184 10.19 10.61 -14.13
C PRO A 184 10.56 9.80 -15.37
N VAL A 185 9.66 8.93 -15.78
CA VAL A 185 9.91 7.94 -16.83
C VAL A 185 10.04 8.62 -18.19
N LEU A 186 9.18 9.61 -18.45
CA LEU A 186 9.12 10.29 -19.73
C LEU A 186 8.58 11.72 -19.56
N PRO A 187 9.11 12.71 -20.31
CA PRO A 187 8.44 14.00 -20.46
C PRO A 187 7.27 13.89 -21.44
N LEU A 188 6.07 14.24 -20.99
CA LEU A 188 4.89 14.46 -21.82
C LEU A 188 4.81 15.93 -22.20
N ASN A 189 4.99 16.20 -23.49
CA ASN A 189 5.06 17.55 -24.05
C ASN A 189 4.31 17.62 -25.40
N GLU A 190 4.21 18.82 -25.96
CA GLU A 190 3.46 19.05 -27.22
C GLU A 190 3.96 18.22 -28.42
N LYS A 191 5.12 17.57 -28.35
CA LYS A 191 5.60 16.67 -29.41
C LYS A 191 4.97 15.28 -29.35
N ASN A 192 4.62 14.79 -28.16
CA ASN A 192 4.05 13.45 -27.97
C ASN A 192 2.57 13.48 -27.53
N ILE A 193 2.09 14.62 -27.03
CA ILE A 193 0.68 14.87 -26.74
C ILE A 193 -0.08 15.15 -28.03
N LEU A 194 -1.27 14.57 -28.15
CA LEU A 194 -2.19 14.74 -29.27
C LEU A 194 -3.39 15.56 -28.81
N GLY A 195 -3.60 16.71 -29.45
CA GLY A 195 -4.73 17.59 -29.12
C GLY A 195 -4.53 18.38 -27.82
N LEU A 196 -5.62 18.93 -27.30
CA LEU A 196 -5.64 19.72 -26.07
C LEU A 196 -6.06 18.83 -24.89
N PRO A 197 -5.21 18.68 -23.85
CA PRO A 197 -5.60 18.00 -22.63
C PRO A 197 -6.77 18.69 -21.92
N SER A 198 -7.61 17.89 -21.25
CA SER A 198 -8.65 18.41 -20.35
C SER A 198 -8.15 18.41 -18.90
N VAL A 199 -8.77 19.23 -18.05
CA VAL A 199 -8.40 19.34 -16.63
C VAL A 199 -9.64 19.16 -15.77
N THR A 200 -9.56 18.25 -14.82
CA THR A 200 -10.59 18.02 -13.80
C THR A 200 -9.96 18.10 -12.40
N ARG A 201 -10.77 18.09 -11.35
CA ARG A 201 -10.28 17.94 -9.97
C ARG A 201 -10.59 16.54 -9.48
N LEU A 202 -9.70 15.99 -8.65
CA LEU A 202 -9.93 14.72 -8.00
C LEU A 202 -11.11 14.79 -7.03
N ASP A 203 -11.72 13.65 -6.79
CA ASP A 203 -12.77 13.50 -5.78
C ASP A 203 -12.20 13.72 -4.37
N LEU A 204 -13.03 14.35 -3.53
CA LEU A 204 -12.67 14.67 -2.16
C LEU A 204 -12.76 13.40 -1.31
N THR A 205 -11.70 13.13 -0.54
CA THR A 205 -11.76 12.18 0.58
C THR A 205 -10.97 12.78 1.72
N ASN A 206 -11.67 13.12 2.79
CA ASN A 206 -11.09 13.82 3.95
C ASN A 206 -11.48 13.19 5.29
N ALA A 207 -12.20 12.07 5.25
CA ALA A 207 -12.32 11.15 6.36
C ALA A 207 -12.03 9.72 5.89
N VAL A 208 -11.28 8.95 6.66
CA VAL A 208 -11.00 7.54 6.41
C VAL A 208 -11.38 6.75 7.64
N THR A 209 -12.26 5.76 7.48
CA THR A 209 -12.63 4.83 8.54
C THR A 209 -11.99 3.48 8.27
N ALA A 210 -11.17 2.99 9.18
CA ALA A 210 -10.63 1.64 9.14
C ALA A 210 -11.44 0.75 10.09
N ARG A 211 -12.00 -0.33 9.55
CA ARG A 211 -12.66 -1.39 10.32
C ARG A 211 -11.73 -2.60 10.40
N MET A 212 -11.41 -2.98 11.62
CA MET A 212 -10.38 -3.98 11.95
C MET A 212 -10.86 -4.90 13.06
N ASP A 213 -10.09 -5.96 13.30
CA ASP A 213 -10.43 -7.06 14.19
C ASP A 213 -11.71 -7.78 13.76
N GLN A 214 -11.60 -8.97 13.20
CA GLN A 214 -12.79 -9.81 12.97
C GLN A 214 -13.54 -10.04 14.29
N ASP A 215 -14.82 -9.67 14.34
CA ASP A 215 -15.71 -9.98 15.45
C ASP A 215 -16.29 -11.38 15.26
N ASP A 216 -15.94 -12.27 16.20
CA ASP A 216 -16.37 -13.67 16.25
C ASP A 216 -17.60 -13.86 17.16
N SER A 217 -18.26 -12.78 17.59
CA SER A 217 -19.51 -12.88 18.37
C SER A 217 -20.55 -13.70 17.57
N LEU A 218 -21.19 -14.66 18.25
CA LEU A 218 -21.93 -15.83 17.74
C LEU A 218 -23.16 -15.56 16.83
N ALA A 219 -23.30 -14.37 16.23
CA ALA A 219 -24.42 -14.06 15.37
C ALA A 219 -24.21 -14.62 13.95
N GLN A 220 -24.90 -15.73 13.69
CA GLN A 220 -25.18 -16.34 12.38
C GLN A 220 -25.80 -15.34 11.38
N THR A 221 -25.03 -14.35 10.94
CA THR A 221 -25.42 -13.44 9.87
C THR A 221 -24.30 -13.39 8.87
N SER A 222 -24.64 -13.51 7.58
CA SER A 222 -23.70 -13.51 6.46
C SER A 222 -22.99 -12.15 6.24
N ALA A 223 -23.05 -11.25 7.23
CA ALA A 223 -22.48 -9.91 7.19
C ALA A 223 -21.09 -9.91 7.85
N ARG A 224 -20.15 -9.16 7.27
CA ARG A 224 -18.84 -8.98 7.86
C ARG A 224 -18.98 -8.13 9.15
N SER A 225 -18.56 -8.68 10.29
CA SER A 225 -18.52 -7.95 11.56
C SER A 225 -17.07 -7.62 11.96
N TYR A 226 -16.88 -6.44 12.53
CA TYR A 226 -15.59 -5.92 12.98
C TYR A 226 -15.72 -5.47 14.44
N GLY A 227 -14.73 -5.80 15.26
CA GLY A 227 -14.68 -5.48 16.69
C GLY A 227 -14.19 -4.06 16.95
N THR A 228 -13.45 -3.48 16.01
CA THR A 228 -12.82 -2.16 16.16
C THR A 228 -13.05 -1.29 14.92
N ASP A 229 -13.66 -0.12 15.13
CA ASP A 229 -13.79 0.92 14.12
C ASP A 229 -12.99 2.16 14.54
N MET A 230 -12.19 2.69 13.63
CA MET A 230 -11.42 3.92 13.84
C MET A 230 -11.61 4.88 12.68
N THR A 231 -11.84 6.16 12.97
CA THR A 231 -12.01 7.21 11.95
C THR A 231 -10.95 8.29 12.10
N PHE A 232 -10.24 8.53 11.00
CA PHE A 232 -9.30 9.64 10.85
C PHE A 232 -9.96 10.75 10.04
N ILE A 233 -9.66 12.01 10.37
CA ILE A 233 -10.23 13.18 9.70
C ILE A 233 -9.11 14.19 9.41
N ASN A 234 -9.07 14.71 8.18
CA ASN A 234 -8.26 15.88 7.85
C ASN A 234 -9.10 17.16 8.04
N GLU A 235 -9.03 17.79 9.22
CA GLU A 235 -9.90 18.94 9.50
C GLU A 235 -9.56 20.20 8.67
N ASN A 236 -8.38 20.28 8.05
CA ASN A 236 -8.04 21.42 7.16
C ASN A 236 -8.79 21.32 5.85
N SER A 237 -8.80 20.11 5.28
CA SER A 237 -9.64 19.80 4.13
C SER A 237 -11.12 19.96 4.47
N LEU A 238 -11.56 19.48 5.65
CA LEU A 238 -12.93 19.68 6.12
C LEU A 238 -13.27 21.16 6.27
N GLY A 239 -12.37 21.98 6.83
CA GLY A 239 -12.55 23.43 6.98
C GLY A 239 -12.56 24.16 5.63
N ALA A 240 -11.72 23.74 4.69
CA ALA A 240 -11.61 24.34 3.36
C ALA A 240 -12.82 24.02 2.47
N TYR A 241 -13.27 22.76 2.47
CA TYR A 241 -14.34 22.28 1.57
C TYR A 241 -15.72 22.18 2.23
N ARG A 242 -15.79 22.28 3.56
CA ARG A 242 -17.03 22.19 4.36
C ARG A 242 -17.90 20.98 4.03
N THR A 243 -17.25 19.90 3.60
CA THR A 243 -17.89 18.66 3.14
C THR A 243 -17.19 17.51 3.83
N PHE A 244 -17.96 16.59 4.41
CA PHE A 244 -17.44 15.38 5.02
C PHE A 244 -17.53 14.23 4.01
N ALA A 245 -16.39 13.85 3.44
CA ALA A 245 -16.29 12.80 2.42
C ALA A 245 -15.50 11.62 2.97
N GLN A 246 -16.25 10.59 3.40
CA GLN A 246 -15.72 9.41 4.07
C GLN A 246 -15.41 8.29 3.09
N HIS A 247 -14.26 7.65 3.27
CA HIS A 247 -13.91 6.37 2.67
C HIS A 247 -13.71 5.31 3.74
N THR A 248 -14.30 4.13 3.57
CA THR A 248 -14.17 3.04 4.54
C THR A 248 -13.29 1.93 3.96
N VAL A 249 -12.29 1.52 4.75
CA VAL A 249 -11.43 0.37 4.45
C VAL A 249 -11.70 -0.69 5.51
N GLU A 250 -11.94 -1.92 5.07
CA GLU A 250 -12.29 -3.00 5.97
C GLU A 250 -11.40 -4.21 5.73
N SER A 251 -10.80 -4.75 6.80
CA SER A 251 -10.00 -5.97 6.71
C SER A 251 -9.94 -6.69 8.05
N TYR A 252 -10.13 -8.01 8.00
CA TYR A 252 -9.90 -8.90 9.13
C TYR A 252 -8.42 -9.08 9.44
N GLY A 253 -7.55 -8.88 8.45
CA GLY A 253 -6.11 -9.01 8.59
C GLY A 253 -5.47 -7.89 9.42
N LEU A 254 -6.12 -6.73 9.48
CA LEU A 254 -5.74 -5.67 10.41
C LEU A 254 -6.16 -6.09 11.82
N LYS A 255 -5.16 -6.26 12.68
CA LYS A 255 -5.34 -6.58 14.10
C LYS A 255 -4.80 -5.47 14.98
N THR A 256 -5.59 -4.99 15.92
CA THR A 256 -5.17 -3.96 16.89
C THR A 256 -3.91 -4.40 17.65
N GLU A 257 -3.88 -5.65 18.12
CA GLU A 257 -2.74 -6.28 18.81
C GLU A 257 -1.45 -6.38 17.96
N ARG A 258 -1.56 -6.25 16.63
CA ARG A 258 -0.42 -6.31 15.68
C ARG A 258 -0.09 -4.96 15.07
N GLY A 259 -0.50 -3.87 15.73
CA GLY A 259 -0.24 -2.51 15.24
C GLY A 259 -1.19 -2.06 14.13
N GLY A 260 -2.37 -2.69 14.00
CA GLY A 260 -3.38 -2.32 13.02
C GLY A 260 -3.79 -0.85 13.05
N PHE A 261 -3.71 -0.21 14.22
CA PHE A 261 -3.92 1.23 14.38
C PHE A 261 -2.92 2.05 13.54
N LEU A 262 -1.63 1.78 13.70
CA LEU A 262 -0.56 2.49 13.01
C LEU A 262 -0.65 2.25 11.49
N ILE A 263 -0.95 1.02 11.08
CA ILE A 263 -1.13 0.68 9.66
C ILE A 263 -2.30 1.46 9.07
N ALA A 264 -3.42 1.53 9.78
CA ALA A 264 -4.60 2.29 9.36
C ALA A 264 -4.33 3.81 9.32
N GLU A 265 -3.54 4.34 10.25
CA GLU A 265 -3.12 5.75 10.22
C GLU A 265 -2.23 6.06 9.02
N LEU A 266 -1.23 5.22 8.75
CA LEU A 266 -0.35 5.37 7.58
C LEU A 266 -1.13 5.27 6.27
N LEU A 267 -2.13 4.39 6.20
CA LEU A 267 -3.05 4.31 5.07
C LEU A 267 -3.89 5.59 4.93
N ALA A 268 -4.51 6.06 6.01
CA ALA A 268 -5.31 7.27 6.01
C ALA A 268 -4.49 8.48 5.56
N ARG A 269 -3.24 8.60 6.02
CA ARG A 269 -2.30 9.64 5.59
C ARG A 269 -2.08 9.61 4.08
N ARG A 270 -1.76 8.44 3.50
CA ARG A 270 -1.58 8.30 2.04
C ARG A 270 -2.84 8.74 1.28
N ILE A 271 -4.02 8.34 1.77
CA ILE A 271 -5.31 8.74 1.17
C ILE A 271 -5.51 10.24 1.26
N PHE A 272 -5.24 10.86 2.41
CA PHE A 272 -5.40 12.30 2.58
C PHE A 272 -4.43 13.10 1.74
N GLU A 273 -3.17 12.70 1.67
CA GLU A 273 -2.19 13.32 0.78
C GLU A 273 -2.78 13.35 -0.64
N ARG A 274 -3.29 12.22 -1.15
CA ARG A 274 -3.83 12.20 -2.52
C ARG A 274 -5.17 12.94 -2.72
N HIS A 275 -6.12 12.76 -1.81
CA HIS A 275 -7.54 13.08 -2.04
C HIS A 275 -8.09 14.22 -1.17
N ALA A 276 -7.41 14.63 -0.11
CA ALA A 276 -7.98 15.61 0.81
C ALA A 276 -8.05 17.01 0.18
N PHE A 277 -7.16 17.34 -0.76
CA PHE A 277 -7.08 18.70 -1.33
C PHE A 277 -7.58 18.82 -2.77
N ARG A 278 -8.22 17.78 -3.31
CA ARG A 278 -8.81 17.78 -4.67
C ARG A 278 -7.82 18.27 -5.74
N ALA A 279 -6.65 17.66 -5.77
CA ALA A 279 -5.58 18.04 -6.69
C ALA A 279 -6.06 17.96 -8.17
N PRO A 280 -5.53 18.81 -9.06
CA PRO A 280 -5.83 18.78 -10.48
C PRO A 280 -5.42 17.44 -11.12
N VAL A 281 -6.26 16.97 -12.04
CA VAL A 281 -6.01 15.79 -12.87
C VAL A 281 -6.08 16.21 -14.33
N TYR A 282 -4.99 16.04 -15.05
CA TYR A 282 -4.89 16.29 -16.48
C TYR A 282 -5.23 15.01 -17.25
N GLN A 283 -6.16 15.08 -18.20
CA GLN A 283 -6.46 13.99 -19.11
C GLN A 283 -5.73 14.24 -20.41
N VAL A 284 -4.72 13.41 -20.70
CA VAL A 284 -3.78 13.61 -21.79
C VAL A 284 -3.90 12.46 -22.77
N LYS A 285 -4.13 12.79 -24.04
CA LYS A 285 -3.98 11.84 -25.14
C LYS A 285 -2.57 11.98 -25.71
N ALA A 286 -1.88 10.87 -25.92
CA ALA A 286 -0.51 10.83 -26.41
C ALA A 286 -0.32 9.73 -27.46
N GLN A 287 0.83 9.73 -28.13
CA GLN A 287 1.22 8.70 -29.10
C GLN A 287 1.48 7.34 -28.43
N LEU A 288 1.23 6.23 -29.13
CA LEU A 288 1.48 4.86 -28.62
C LEU A 288 2.93 4.62 -28.16
N ALA A 289 3.90 5.37 -28.69
CA ALA A 289 5.30 5.30 -28.22
C ALA A 289 5.46 5.55 -26.70
N THR A 290 4.47 6.16 -26.06
CA THR A 290 4.43 6.40 -24.61
C THR A 290 3.92 5.21 -23.79
N VAL A 291 3.66 4.05 -24.41
CA VAL A 291 3.15 2.81 -23.73
C VAL A 291 4.06 2.28 -22.63
N ILE A 292 5.33 2.68 -22.60
CA ILE A 292 6.28 2.33 -21.52
C ILE A 292 5.89 2.93 -20.16
N VAL A 293 5.05 3.98 -20.15
CA VAL A 293 4.59 4.62 -18.93
C VAL A 293 3.52 3.75 -18.28
N GLU A 294 3.75 3.36 -17.03
CA GLU A 294 2.83 2.55 -16.24
C GLU A 294 2.04 3.38 -15.23
N VAL A 295 0.98 2.79 -14.67
CA VAL A 295 0.24 3.40 -13.55
C VAL A 295 1.19 3.57 -12.35
N SER A 296 1.03 4.66 -11.60
CA SER A 296 1.89 5.12 -10.49
C SER A 296 3.31 5.54 -10.88
N ASP A 297 3.64 5.61 -12.17
CA ASP A 297 4.89 6.25 -12.59
C ASP A 297 4.77 7.78 -12.52
N TYR A 298 5.92 8.45 -12.45
CA TYR A 298 5.98 9.90 -12.54
C TYR A 298 6.35 10.33 -13.95
N VAL A 299 5.73 11.41 -14.42
CA VAL A 299 5.98 12.03 -15.72
C VAL A 299 6.09 13.53 -15.55
N TRP A 300 6.88 14.17 -16.41
CA TRP A 300 6.91 15.62 -16.50
C TRP A 300 5.88 16.09 -17.52
N LEU A 301 4.90 16.89 -17.11
CA LEU A 301 3.92 17.49 -18.01
C LEU A 301 4.33 18.91 -18.39
N THR A 302 4.38 19.18 -19.69
CA THR A 302 4.56 20.53 -20.25
C THR A 302 3.59 20.76 -21.39
N HIS A 303 2.74 21.77 -21.30
CA HIS A 303 1.80 22.11 -22.36
C HIS A 303 1.38 23.58 -22.24
N SER A 304 1.50 24.36 -23.31
CA SER A 304 1.35 25.83 -23.27
C SER A 304 -0.09 26.33 -23.14
N LYS A 305 -1.09 25.50 -23.47
CA LYS A 305 -2.50 25.92 -23.61
C LYS A 305 -3.47 25.34 -22.57
N ILE A 306 -2.99 24.60 -21.58
CA ILE A 306 -3.89 24.03 -20.55
C ILE A 306 -3.95 24.95 -19.33
N PRO A 307 -5.10 25.07 -18.65
CA PRO A 307 -5.18 25.88 -17.44
C PRO A 307 -4.36 25.23 -16.31
N ASP A 308 -3.50 26.02 -15.67
CA ASP A 308 -2.83 25.65 -14.44
C ASP A 308 -3.72 26.06 -13.25
N LEU A 309 -4.40 25.08 -12.66
CA LEU A 309 -5.31 25.32 -11.54
C LEU A 309 -4.59 25.64 -10.21
N VAL A 310 -3.26 25.53 -10.17
CA VAL A 310 -2.44 25.85 -8.99
C VAL A 310 -1.98 27.30 -9.03
N SER A 311 -1.43 27.75 -10.17
CA SER A 311 -0.96 29.12 -10.35
C SER A 311 -2.05 30.10 -10.82
N GLY A 312 -3.14 29.59 -11.39
CA GLY A 312 -4.18 30.40 -12.04
C GLY A 312 -3.78 30.94 -13.42
N THR A 313 -2.69 30.46 -14.01
CA THR A 313 -2.22 30.88 -15.34
C THR A 313 -2.63 29.88 -16.43
N VAL A 314 -2.41 30.25 -17.69
CA VAL A 314 -2.51 29.32 -18.83
C VAL A 314 -1.12 28.78 -19.13
N GLY A 315 -1.03 27.48 -19.30
CA GLY A 315 0.18 26.72 -19.56
C GLY A 315 0.77 26.11 -18.29
N VAL A 316 1.19 24.85 -18.40
CA VAL A 316 2.00 24.16 -17.39
C VAL A 316 3.37 23.88 -17.98
N THR A 317 4.42 24.05 -17.17
CA THR A 317 5.80 23.79 -17.59
C THR A 317 6.50 22.97 -16.54
N SER A 318 7.02 21.80 -16.94
CA SER A 318 7.73 20.86 -16.06
C SER A 318 6.98 20.61 -14.75
N VAL A 319 5.69 20.32 -14.84
CA VAL A 319 4.90 19.92 -13.67
C VAL A 319 5.08 18.43 -13.48
N LEU A 320 5.48 18.02 -12.28
CA LEU A 320 5.56 16.61 -11.93
C LEU A 320 4.14 16.07 -11.76
N CYS A 321 3.82 15.00 -12.48
CA CYS A 321 2.55 14.32 -12.35
C CYS A 321 2.73 12.83 -12.08
N GLU A 322 1.85 12.26 -11.27
CA GLU A 322 1.72 10.82 -11.12
C GLU A 322 0.66 10.28 -12.10
N VAL A 323 0.91 9.14 -12.72
CA VAL A 323 -0.03 8.47 -13.62
C VAL A 323 -1.08 7.70 -12.81
N LEU A 324 -2.32 8.16 -12.83
CA LEU A 324 -3.45 7.49 -12.15
C LEU A 324 -4.03 6.34 -12.96
N ASP A 325 -4.10 6.53 -14.27
CA ASP A 325 -4.78 5.64 -15.19
C ASP A 325 -4.13 5.73 -16.56
N ARG A 326 -4.17 4.61 -17.29
CA ARG A 326 -3.68 4.52 -18.67
C ARG A 326 -4.59 3.61 -19.48
N GLN A 327 -4.90 4.02 -20.71
CA GLN A 327 -5.73 3.26 -21.62
C GLN A 327 -5.05 3.21 -23.00
N PRO A 328 -4.43 2.08 -23.37
CA PRO A 328 -3.84 1.91 -24.70
C PRO A 328 -4.92 1.65 -25.75
N ASP A 329 -4.88 2.41 -26.85
CA ASP A 329 -5.65 2.16 -28.06
C ASP A 329 -4.69 1.77 -29.19
N TYR A 330 -4.53 0.45 -29.36
CA TYR A 330 -3.65 -0.12 -30.38
C TYR A 330 -4.19 0.07 -31.81
N ALA A 331 -5.50 0.24 -31.98
CA ALA A 331 -6.08 0.41 -33.31
C ALA A 331 -5.76 1.80 -33.89
N ASN A 332 -5.76 2.83 -33.04
CA ASN A 332 -5.47 4.20 -33.45
C ASN A 332 -4.04 4.66 -33.12
N ALA A 333 -3.19 3.77 -32.58
CA ALA A 333 -1.84 4.08 -32.13
C ALA A 333 -1.78 5.27 -31.14
N THR A 334 -2.72 5.30 -30.18
CA THR A 334 -2.80 6.33 -29.14
C THR A 334 -2.83 5.75 -27.73
N MET A 335 -2.45 6.58 -26.75
CA MET A 335 -2.55 6.33 -25.32
C MET A 335 -3.37 7.43 -24.67
N GLU A 336 -4.25 7.09 -23.75
CA GLU A 336 -4.94 8.06 -22.90
C GLU A 336 -4.47 7.90 -21.46
N PHE A 337 -4.09 9.00 -20.82
CA PHE A 337 -3.57 9.04 -19.46
C PHE A 337 -4.41 9.98 -18.59
N LYS A 338 -4.55 9.62 -17.30
CA LYS A 338 -4.95 10.55 -16.24
C LYS A 338 -3.73 10.85 -15.38
N LEU A 339 -3.36 12.12 -15.30
CA LEU A 339 -2.15 12.58 -14.63
C LEU A 339 -2.51 13.46 -13.43
N LEU A 340 -2.16 13.04 -12.23
CA LEU A 340 -2.37 13.79 -11.00
C LEU A 340 -1.24 14.80 -10.79
N ASP A 341 -1.58 16.06 -10.61
CA ASP A 341 -0.64 17.12 -10.22
C ASP A 341 -0.16 16.91 -8.78
N THR A 342 1.15 16.82 -8.56
CA THR A 342 1.70 16.58 -7.21
C THR A 342 1.94 17.87 -6.43
N ARG A 343 1.87 19.06 -7.07
CA ARG A 343 2.20 20.34 -6.41
C ARG A 343 1.25 20.72 -5.26
N PRO A 344 -0.07 20.52 -5.35
CA PRO A 344 -0.99 20.86 -4.26
C PRO A 344 -0.93 19.87 -3.11
N ILE A 345 -0.16 18.79 -3.26
CA ILE A 345 -0.15 17.74 -2.28
C ILE A 345 0.89 18.05 -1.21
N GLU A 346 0.43 18.18 0.04
CA GLU A 346 1.31 18.34 1.19
C GLU A 346 2.08 17.04 1.42
N ILE A 347 3.40 17.11 1.28
CA ILE A 347 4.28 15.95 1.45
C ILE A 347 4.57 15.81 2.92
N GLY A 348 3.92 14.83 3.53
CA GLY A 348 4.28 14.37 4.85
C GLY A 348 5.64 13.65 4.81
N GLN A 349 6.63 14.14 5.54
CA GLN A 349 7.88 13.38 5.74
C GLN A 349 7.57 12.11 6.57
N PRO A 350 8.04 10.92 6.15
CA PRO A 350 7.92 9.71 6.97
C PRO A 350 8.79 9.84 8.23
N TYR A 351 8.37 9.20 9.32
CA TYR A 351 9.20 9.07 10.51
C TYR A 351 10.40 8.18 10.21
N GLN A 352 11.59 8.59 10.68
CA GLN A 352 12.81 7.82 10.51
C GLN A 352 13.49 7.58 11.85
N VAL A 353 14.13 6.43 11.98
CA VAL A 353 15.07 6.18 13.07
C VAL A 353 16.24 7.14 12.89
N ALA A 354 16.58 7.86 13.97
CA ALA A 354 17.69 8.79 13.94
C ALA A 354 18.96 8.09 13.42
N PRO A 355 19.64 8.64 12.39
CA PRO A 355 20.79 7.99 11.80
C PRO A 355 21.92 7.88 12.83
N ALA A 356 22.63 6.75 12.83
CA ALA A 356 23.78 6.54 13.72
C ALA A 356 24.85 7.64 13.57
N ALA A 357 25.03 8.16 12.36
CA ALA A 357 25.94 9.26 12.05
C ALA A 357 25.54 10.60 12.70
N GLY A 358 24.26 10.76 13.07
CA GLY A 358 23.76 11.95 13.76
C GLY A 358 24.22 12.05 15.22
N ALA A 359 24.78 10.97 15.79
CA ALA A 359 25.27 10.89 17.17
C ALA A 359 24.28 11.49 18.19
N ILE A 360 22.98 11.22 18.00
CA ILE A 360 21.93 11.77 18.84
C ILE A 360 22.10 11.18 20.26
N PRO A 361 22.35 12.02 21.28
CA PRO A 361 22.59 11.55 22.63
C PRO A 361 21.32 10.95 23.24
N ALA A 362 21.47 10.07 24.22
CA ALA A 362 20.33 9.57 24.99
C ALA A 362 19.56 10.71 25.66
N PHE A 363 18.27 10.49 25.96
CA PHE A 363 17.37 11.55 26.44
C PHE A 363 17.92 12.39 27.60
N GLY A 364 18.62 11.76 28.56
CA GLY A 364 19.22 12.45 29.71
C GLY A 364 20.29 13.48 29.33
N SER A 365 20.96 13.32 28.18
CA SER A 365 22.00 14.20 27.67
C SER A 365 21.55 15.00 26.45
N ALA A 366 20.30 14.85 26.02
CA ALA A 366 19.73 15.58 24.90
C ALA A 366 19.38 17.02 25.27
N THR A 367 19.74 17.97 24.40
CA THR A 367 19.35 19.37 24.52
C THR A 367 17.83 19.53 24.36
N ALA A 368 17.26 20.65 24.84
CA ALA A 368 15.84 20.94 24.65
C ALA A 368 15.42 20.95 23.16
N GLY A 369 16.30 21.42 22.27
CA GLY A 369 16.08 21.36 20.82
C GLY A 369 16.02 19.93 20.29
N GLN A 370 16.90 19.04 20.74
CA GLN A 370 16.90 17.63 20.35
C GLN A 370 15.71 16.86 20.93
N LYS A 371 15.30 17.17 22.17
CA LYS A 371 14.08 16.63 22.78
C LYS A 371 12.82 17.06 22.05
N ALA A 372 12.83 18.26 21.46
CA ALA A 372 11.77 18.69 20.57
C ALA A 372 11.88 18.07 19.17
N GLN A 373 13.06 17.67 18.70
CA GLN A 373 13.26 17.17 17.34
C GLN A 373 13.05 15.65 17.19
N TYR A 374 13.43 14.87 18.19
CA TYR A 374 13.45 13.41 18.13
C TYR A 374 12.45 12.79 19.10
N MET A 375 11.84 11.67 18.69
CA MET A 375 11.05 10.83 19.58
C MET A 375 11.98 9.85 20.31
N TYR A 376 12.08 10.01 21.63
CA TYR A 376 12.80 9.09 22.49
C TYR A 376 11.85 8.03 23.01
N ILE A 377 12.35 6.81 23.08
CA ILE A 377 11.61 5.66 23.59
C ILE A 377 12.00 5.47 25.04
N ALA A 378 11.00 5.42 25.91
CA ALA A 378 11.16 5.19 27.34
C ALA A 378 11.64 3.76 27.61
N ASP A 379 12.26 3.57 28.77
CA ASP A 379 12.54 2.22 29.24
C ASP A 379 11.25 1.50 29.71
N SER A 380 11.40 0.28 30.22
CA SER A 380 10.28 -0.54 30.68
C SER A 380 9.44 0.07 31.81
N SER A 381 9.91 1.15 32.45
CA SER A 381 9.15 1.89 33.46
C SER A 381 8.17 2.91 32.87
N GLY A 382 8.22 3.14 31.54
CA GLY A 382 7.41 4.15 30.86
C GLY A 382 7.88 5.59 31.12
N LEU A 383 9.04 5.75 31.76
CA LEU A 383 9.64 7.04 32.07
C LEU A 383 10.91 7.28 31.24
N ASN A 384 11.17 8.54 30.97
CA ASN A 384 12.47 8.99 30.49
C ASN A 384 13.48 9.02 31.66
N ALA A 385 14.77 9.16 31.32
CA ALA A 385 15.86 9.21 32.31
C ALA A 385 15.75 10.35 33.35
N ASP A 386 14.91 11.37 33.13
CA ASP A 386 14.64 12.46 34.08
C ASP A 386 13.34 12.26 34.89
N GLY A 387 12.71 11.09 34.80
CA GLY A 387 11.48 10.75 35.50
C GLY A 387 10.20 11.32 34.87
N THR A 388 10.31 12.02 33.74
CA THR A 388 9.12 12.44 32.97
C THR A 388 8.50 11.26 32.22
N PRO A 389 7.17 11.24 32.00
CA PRO A 389 6.55 10.24 31.13
C PRO A 389 7.20 10.26 29.75
N GLY A 390 7.66 9.10 29.28
CA GLY A 390 8.24 8.93 27.95
C GLY A 390 7.35 8.09 27.04
N ASN A 391 7.80 7.86 25.80
CA ASN A 391 7.01 7.09 24.84
C ASN A 391 7.25 5.59 25.05
N PRO A 392 6.26 4.81 25.50
CA PRO A 392 6.41 3.37 25.66
C PRO A 392 6.50 2.69 24.29
N ILE A 393 7.22 1.56 24.23
CA ILE A 393 7.28 0.71 23.04
C ILE A 393 6.14 -0.32 23.00
N PHE A 394 5.44 -0.54 24.13
CA PHE A 394 4.28 -1.44 24.29
C PHE A 394 3.24 -0.88 25.25
#